data_AF-A0A3D3B9L8-F1
#
_entry.id   AF-A0A3D3B9L8-F1
#
_cell.length_a   1.000
_cell.length_b   1.000
_cell.length_c   1.000
_cell.angle_alpha   90.00
_cell.angle_beta   90.00
_cell.angle_gamma   90.00
#
_symmetry.space_group_name_H-M   'P 1'
#
loop_
_entity.id
_entity.type
_entity.pdbx_description
1 polymer ?
#
loop_
_entity_poly.entity_id
_entity_poly.type
_entity_poly.pdbx_seq_one_letter_code
_entity_poly.pdbx_strand_id
1 'polypeptide(L)'
;MPKDAERLAALAARLRLSKAETRFLDHFARAPKPAESIKDAVFDRDLYRYGTEGIIAVLKLELASARTRAEDDSGAMARTARLSALLKRAEAFVKPQFPLSGADVLAAGVEPGPRVGKVLKTIEDEWVAASFAADRAKLIARIKDLSGT
;
A
#
# COMPACT_ATOMS: atom_id res chain seq x y z
N MET A 1 6.07 17.96 11.37
CA MET A 1 4.66 18.20 11.01
C MET A 1 3.92 16.88 11.02
N PRO A 2 2.77 16.76 11.71
CA PRO A 2 1.96 15.55 11.64
C PRO A 2 1.47 15.31 10.21
N LYS A 3 1.46 14.05 9.76
CA LYS A 3 0.95 13.61 8.45
C LYS A 3 -0.58 13.56 8.42
N ASP A 4 -1.20 14.66 8.80
CA ASP A 4 -2.65 14.79 8.90
C ASP A 4 -3.23 15.12 7.52
N ALA A 5 -4.03 14.21 6.97
CA ALA A 5 -4.58 14.33 5.62
C ALA A 5 -5.52 15.53 5.48
N GLU A 6 -6.33 15.83 6.49
CA GLU A 6 -7.26 16.97 6.44
C GLU A 6 -6.51 18.29 6.47
N ARG A 7 -5.48 18.40 7.33
CA ARG A 7 -4.62 19.60 7.39
C ARG A 7 -3.85 19.82 6.10
N LEU A 8 -3.30 18.76 5.52
CA LEU A 8 -2.56 18.86 4.25
C LEU A 8 -3.49 19.20 3.08
N ALA A 9 -4.72 18.68 3.05
CA ALA A 9 -5.71 19.07 2.06
C ALA A 9 -6.12 20.55 2.18
N ALA A 10 -6.37 21.03 3.40
CA ALA A 10 -6.69 22.44 3.64
C ALA A 10 -5.53 23.38 3.26
N LEU A 11 -4.29 22.97 3.54
CA LEU A 11 -3.09 23.70 3.11
C LEU A 11 -2.97 23.74 1.59
N ALA A 12 -3.14 22.61 0.91
CA ALA A 12 -3.07 22.51 -0.54
C ALA A 12 -4.10 23.44 -1.22
N ALA A 13 -5.33 23.47 -0.69
CA ALA A 13 -6.38 24.36 -1.17
C ALA A 13 -6.01 25.84 -0.98
N ARG A 14 -5.51 26.23 0.20
CA ARG A 14 -5.13 27.61 0.51
C ARG A 14 -3.94 28.11 -0.32
N LEU A 15 -2.97 27.25 -0.57
CA LEU A 15 -1.81 27.54 -1.42
C LEU A 15 -2.11 27.39 -2.92
N ARG A 16 -3.33 26.98 -3.30
CA ARG A 16 -3.76 26.75 -4.69
C ARG A 16 -2.82 25.81 -5.44
N LEU A 17 -2.39 24.74 -4.76
CA LEU A 17 -1.53 23.73 -5.36
C LEU A 17 -2.24 23.05 -6.54
N SER A 18 -1.43 22.54 -7.47
CA SER A 18 -1.94 21.78 -8.60
C SER A 18 -2.64 20.49 -8.14
N LYS A 19 -3.44 19.91 -9.05
CA LYS A 19 -4.07 18.60 -8.82
C LYS A 19 -3.04 17.50 -8.55
N ALA A 20 -1.86 17.59 -9.18
CA ALA A 20 -0.77 16.63 -9.00
C ALA A 20 -0.18 16.73 -7.59
N GLU A 21 0.15 17.93 -7.13
CA GLU A 21 0.69 18.17 -5.78
C GLU A 21 -0.32 17.82 -4.68
N THR A 22 -1.60 18.13 -4.88
CA THR A 22 -2.66 17.77 -3.92
C THR A 22 -2.77 16.25 -3.78
N ARG A 23 -2.70 15.51 -4.91
CA ARG A 23 -2.71 14.03 -4.91
C ARG A 23 -1.48 13.47 -4.21
N PHE A 24 -0.30 14.01 -4.51
CA PHE A 24 0.94 13.64 -3.84
C PHE A 24 0.83 13.81 -2.32
N LEU A 25 0.31 14.95 -1.85
CA LEU A 25 0.14 15.23 -0.42
C LEU A 25 -0.87 14.29 0.26
N ASP A 26 -1.95 13.91 -0.42
CA ASP A 26 -2.91 12.91 0.10
C ASP A 26 -2.26 11.52 0.20
N HIS A 27 -1.57 11.07 -0.85
CA HIS A 27 -0.80 9.81 -0.83
C HIS A 27 0.26 9.82 0.28
N PHE A 28 1.01 10.92 0.40
CA PHE A 28 1.98 11.09 1.47
C PHE A 28 1.32 11.01 2.83
N ALA A 29 0.21 11.74 3.06
CA ALA A 29 -0.49 11.75 4.34
C ALA A 29 -0.94 10.34 4.75
N ARG A 30 -1.51 9.58 3.82
CA ARG A 30 -2.08 8.24 4.06
C ARG A 30 -1.04 7.14 4.16
N ALA A 31 0.16 7.33 3.62
CA ALA A 31 1.20 6.30 3.65
C ALA A 31 1.57 5.92 5.09
N PRO A 32 1.60 4.62 5.45
CA PRO A 32 2.03 4.21 6.78
C PRO A 32 3.52 4.50 6.97
N LYS A 33 3.92 4.80 8.21
CA LYS A 33 5.33 4.76 8.59
C LYS A 33 5.70 3.29 8.81
N PRO A 34 6.72 2.74 8.12
CA PRO A 34 7.11 1.35 8.31
C PRO A 34 7.64 1.14 9.73
N ALA A 35 7.18 0.07 10.39
CA ALA A 35 7.74 -0.37 11.65
C ALA A 35 9.20 -0.81 11.46
N GLU A 36 10.05 -0.64 12.48
CA GLU A 36 11.47 -1.00 12.38
C GLU A 36 11.69 -2.49 12.03
N SER A 37 10.82 -3.37 12.55
CA SER A 37 10.84 -4.81 12.35
C SER A 37 9.92 -5.30 11.22
N ILE A 38 9.43 -4.40 10.35
CA ILE A 38 8.51 -4.78 9.27
C ILE A 38 9.16 -5.84 8.38
N LYS A 39 8.40 -6.90 8.09
CA LYS A 39 8.80 -7.95 7.14
C LYS A 39 8.51 -7.48 5.72
N ASP A 40 9.35 -7.91 4.78
CA ASP A 40 9.25 -7.52 3.38
C ASP A 40 7.89 -7.84 2.74
N ALA A 41 7.31 -9.01 3.04
CA ALA A 41 5.97 -9.36 2.57
C ALA A 41 4.88 -8.41 3.10
N VAL A 42 4.98 -7.95 4.34
CA VAL A 42 4.03 -6.98 4.91
C VAL A 42 4.21 -5.62 4.24
N PHE A 43 5.46 -5.22 4.01
CA PHE A 43 5.79 -3.97 3.33
C PHE A 43 5.28 -3.94 1.88
N ASP A 44 5.38 -5.04 1.13
CA ASP A 44 4.83 -5.11 -0.23
C ASP A 44 3.31 -4.95 -0.28
N ARG A 45 2.60 -5.44 0.73
CA ARG A 45 1.14 -5.21 0.86
C ARG A 45 0.84 -3.74 1.11
N ASP A 46 1.66 -3.05 1.90
CA ASP A 46 1.52 -1.61 2.10
C ASP A 46 1.79 -0.86 0.79
N LEU A 47 2.81 -1.24 0.02
CA LEU A 47 3.06 -0.68 -1.31
C LEU A 47 1.89 -0.92 -2.27
N TYR A 48 1.26 -2.11 -2.22
CA TYR A 48 0.08 -2.42 -3.03
C TYR A 48 -1.13 -1.53 -2.68
N ARG A 49 -1.40 -1.35 -1.39
CA ARG A 49 -2.59 -0.66 -0.86
C ARG A 49 -2.47 0.87 -0.90
N TYR A 50 -1.32 1.41 -0.54
CA TYR A 50 -1.10 2.85 -0.40
C TYR A 50 -0.35 3.47 -1.58
N GLY A 51 0.21 2.65 -2.45
CA GLY A 51 1.07 3.10 -3.55
C GLY A 51 2.49 3.42 -3.10
N THR A 52 3.40 3.52 -4.06
CA THR A 52 4.84 3.71 -3.80
C THR A 52 5.17 5.17 -3.48
N GLU A 53 4.52 6.13 -4.14
CA GLU A 53 4.84 7.56 -4.08
C GLU A 53 4.89 8.11 -2.64
N GLY A 54 3.79 7.92 -1.88
CA GLY A 54 3.71 8.38 -0.49
C GLY A 54 4.68 7.65 0.44
N ILE A 55 4.86 6.34 0.24
CA ILE A 55 5.79 5.52 1.05
C ILE A 55 7.24 5.93 0.80
N ILE A 56 7.62 6.17 -0.46
CA ILE A 56 8.96 6.67 -0.83
C ILE A 56 9.24 8.01 -0.16
N ALA A 57 8.28 8.93 -0.17
CA ALA A 57 8.42 10.22 0.49
C ALA A 57 8.62 10.08 2.02
N VAL A 58 7.88 9.18 2.67
CA VAL A 58 8.08 8.84 4.09
C VAL A 58 9.49 8.29 4.34
N LEU A 59 9.94 7.33 3.55
CA LEU A 59 11.25 6.72 3.71
C LEU A 59 12.39 7.73 3.54
N LYS A 60 12.27 8.64 2.57
CA LYS A 60 13.24 9.74 2.39
C LYS A 60 13.29 10.68 3.60
N LEU A 61 12.14 11.01 4.17
CA LEU A 61 12.06 11.85 5.38
C LEU A 61 12.67 11.15 6.61
N GLU A 62 12.41 9.86 6.77
CA GLU A 62 12.98 9.06 7.87
C GLU A 62 14.51 8.90 7.71
N LEU A 63 15.01 8.69 6.49
CA LEU A 63 16.44 8.65 6.20
C LEU A 63 17.14 9.99 6.51
N ALA A 64 16.54 11.11 6.10
CA ALA A 64 17.07 12.43 6.41
C ALA A 64 17.15 12.64 7.94
N SER A 65 16.08 12.27 8.65
CA SER A 65 16.02 12.38 10.11
C SER A 65 17.00 11.45 10.83
N ALA A 66 17.25 10.25 10.30
CA ALA A 66 18.20 9.29 10.86
C ALA A 66 19.65 9.76 10.72
N ARG A 67 19.99 10.42 9.60
CA ARG A 67 21.33 10.97 9.36
C ARG A 67 21.69 12.08 10.34
N THR A 68 20.75 12.98 10.65
CA THR A 68 20.97 14.05 11.64
C THR A 68 21.19 13.51 13.06
N ARG A 69 20.67 12.32 13.39
CA ARG A 69 20.84 11.68 14.71
C ARG A 69 22.03 10.72 14.80
N ALA A 70 22.71 10.44 13.69
CA ALA A 70 23.78 9.45 13.65
C ALA A 70 25.07 9.88 14.36
N GLU A 71 25.19 11.16 14.72
CA GLU A 71 26.29 11.69 15.52
C GLU A 71 26.26 11.19 16.98
N ASP A 72 25.10 10.71 17.47
CA ASP A 72 24.87 10.38 18.90
C ASP A 72 24.46 8.91 19.21
N ASP A 73 24.33 8.00 18.22
CA ASP A 73 23.75 6.66 18.46
C ASP A 73 24.31 5.54 17.56
N SER A 74 24.82 4.45 18.16
CA SER A 74 25.32 3.27 17.45
C SER A 74 24.23 2.52 16.66
N GLY A 75 22.95 2.66 17.05
CA GLY A 75 21.80 2.11 16.32
C GLY A 75 21.44 2.88 15.04
N ALA A 76 21.99 4.08 14.84
CA ALA A 76 21.65 4.93 13.70
C ALA A 76 22.12 4.36 12.36
N MET A 77 23.27 3.67 12.33
CA MET A 77 23.78 3.03 11.11
C MET A 77 22.86 1.88 10.66
N ALA A 78 22.46 1.00 11.59
CA ALA A 78 21.57 -0.12 11.29
C ALA A 78 20.20 0.35 10.79
N ARG A 79 19.62 1.37 11.43
CA ARG A 79 18.37 2.00 10.97
C ARG A 79 18.50 2.61 9.58
N THR A 80 19.58 3.34 9.32
CA THR A 80 19.84 3.95 8.00
C THR A 80 19.97 2.89 6.92
N ALA A 81 20.66 1.78 7.20
CA ALA A 81 20.78 0.66 6.28
C ALA A 81 19.42 0.01 5.99
N ARG A 82 18.60 -0.26 7.02
CA ARG A 82 17.26 -0.84 6.86
C ARG A 82 16.34 0.06 6.04
N LEU A 83 16.28 1.36 6.35
CA LEU A 83 15.47 2.33 5.62
C LEU A 83 15.92 2.46 4.15
N SER A 84 17.23 2.41 3.90
CA SER A 84 17.77 2.44 2.53
C SER A 84 17.38 1.20 1.73
N ALA A 85 17.36 0.02 2.37
CA ALA A 85 16.89 -1.21 1.74
C ALA A 85 15.38 -1.16 1.42
N LEU A 86 14.55 -0.65 2.34
CA LEU A 86 13.12 -0.45 2.10
C LEU A 86 12.86 0.53 0.97
N LEU A 87 13.63 1.63 0.89
CA LEU A 87 13.50 2.61 -0.20
C LEU A 87 13.78 1.97 -1.56
N LYS A 88 14.89 1.23 -1.70
CA LYS A 88 15.22 0.51 -2.93
C LYS A 88 14.12 -0.49 -3.31
N ARG A 89 13.55 -1.20 -2.33
CA ARG A 89 12.44 -2.12 -2.55
C ARG A 89 11.19 -1.40 -3.06
N ALA A 90 10.84 -0.26 -2.47
CA ALA A 90 9.69 0.54 -2.89
C ALA A 90 9.88 1.12 -4.31
N GLU A 91 11.08 1.56 -4.66
CA GLU A 91 11.43 2.08 -5.98
C GLU A 91 11.41 0.98 -7.05
N ALA A 92 11.76 -0.26 -6.70
CA ALA A 92 11.73 -1.42 -7.59
C ALA A 92 10.39 -2.16 -7.62
N PHE A 93 9.41 -1.75 -6.80
CA PHE A 93 8.15 -2.49 -6.66
C PHE A 93 7.29 -2.35 -7.91
N VAL A 94 7.00 -3.49 -8.53
CA VAL A 94 6.02 -3.60 -9.62
C VAL A 94 4.72 -4.10 -9.03
N LYS A 95 3.67 -3.27 -9.08
CA LYS A 95 2.36 -3.61 -8.50
C LYS A 95 1.80 -4.89 -9.15
N PRO A 96 1.61 -5.98 -8.38
CA PRO A 96 0.97 -7.19 -8.88
C PRO A 96 -0.42 -6.86 -9.44
N GLN A 97 -0.77 -7.47 -10.57
CA GLN A 97 -2.11 -7.31 -11.16
C GLN A 97 -3.04 -8.35 -10.55
N PHE A 98 -4.14 -7.89 -9.94
CA PHE A 98 -5.15 -8.80 -9.43
C PHE A 98 -5.80 -9.55 -10.61
N PRO A 99 -5.80 -10.89 -10.62
CA PRO A 99 -6.09 -11.66 -11.83
C PRO A 99 -7.59 -11.89 -12.08
N LEU A 100 -8.47 -11.28 -11.29
CA LEU A 100 -9.92 -11.44 -11.40
C LEU A 100 -10.63 -10.14 -11.76
N SER A 101 -11.76 -10.32 -12.43
CA SER A 101 -12.69 -9.27 -12.83
C SER A 101 -14.11 -9.57 -12.31
N GLY A 102 -15.01 -8.59 -12.42
CA GLY A 102 -16.42 -8.80 -12.08
C GLY A 102 -17.09 -9.91 -12.91
N ALA A 103 -16.65 -10.12 -14.16
CA ALA A 103 -17.16 -11.18 -15.01
C ALA A 103 -16.89 -12.57 -14.44
N ASP A 104 -15.76 -12.75 -13.75
CA ASP A 104 -15.39 -14.03 -13.13
C ASP A 104 -16.28 -14.36 -11.95
N VAL A 105 -16.67 -13.34 -11.19
CA VAL A 105 -17.58 -13.45 -10.05
C VAL A 105 -19.00 -13.79 -10.52
N LEU A 106 -19.47 -13.16 -11.61
CA LEU A 106 -20.74 -13.50 -12.25
C LEU A 106 -20.75 -14.93 -12.79
N ALA A 107 -19.68 -15.34 -13.49
CA ALA A 107 -19.53 -16.70 -14.01
C ALA A 107 -19.44 -17.77 -12.90
N ALA A 108 -19.06 -17.37 -11.69
CA ALA A 108 -19.06 -18.24 -10.51
C ALA A 108 -20.44 -18.37 -9.84
N GLY A 109 -21.48 -17.72 -10.37
CA GLY A 109 -22.87 -17.84 -9.90
C GLY A 109 -23.32 -16.77 -8.90
N VAL A 110 -22.56 -15.68 -8.75
CA VAL A 110 -23.00 -14.54 -7.91
C VAL A 110 -23.95 -13.66 -8.71
N GLU A 111 -25.13 -13.39 -8.14
CA GLU A 111 -26.13 -12.52 -8.75
C GLU A 111 -25.59 -11.11 -9.06
N PRO A 112 -25.94 -10.52 -10.22
CA PRO A 112 -25.55 -9.17 -10.57
C PRO A 112 -25.96 -8.14 -9.52
N GLY A 113 -25.06 -7.20 -9.22
CA GLY A 113 -25.32 -6.09 -8.32
C GLY A 113 -24.17 -5.79 -7.36
N PRO A 114 -24.41 -5.00 -6.29
CA PRO A 114 -23.36 -4.58 -5.35
C PRO A 114 -22.61 -5.73 -4.67
N ARG A 115 -23.21 -6.93 -4.62
CA ARG A 115 -22.57 -8.14 -4.08
C ARG A 115 -21.32 -8.53 -4.88
N VAL A 116 -21.33 -8.36 -6.21
CA VAL A 116 -20.18 -8.69 -7.07
C VAL A 116 -18.93 -7.90 -6.64
N GLY A 117 -19.06 -6.60 -6.46
CA GLY A 117 -17.95 -5.74 -6.02
C GLY A 117 -17.48 -6.07 -4.61
N LYS A 118 -18.41 -6.43 -3.69
CA LYS A 118 -18.06 -6.87 -2.34
C LYS A 118 -17.24 -8.16 -2.35
N VAL A 119 -17.70 -9.17 -3.10
CA VAL A 119 -16.98 -10.45 -3.24
C VAL A 119 -15.61 -10.22 -3.87
N LEU A 120 -15.53 -9.45 -4.95
CA LEU A 120 -14.27 -9.14 -5.62
C LEU A 120 -13.26 -8.49 -4.66
N LYS A 121 -13.71 -7.52 -3.88
CA LYS A 121 -12.89 -6.85 -2.86
C LYS A 121 -12.41 -7.81 -1.77
N THR A 122 -13.29 -8.68 -1.26
CA THR A 122 -12.90 -9.68 -0.25
C THR A 122 -11.82 -10.62 -0.78
N ILE A 123 -11.96 -11.09 -2.02
CA ILE A 123 -10.98 -11.99 -2.64
C ILE A 123 -9.65 -11.27 -2.90
N GLU A 124 -9.70 -10.01 -3.33
CA GLU A 124 -8.50 -9.17 -3.46
C GLU A 124 -7.79 -9.01 -2.11
N ASP A 125 -8.52 -8.74 -1.04
CA ASP A 125 -7.96 -8.60 0.31
C ASP A 125 -7.30 -9.91 0.80
N GLU A 126 -7.92 -11.06 0.55
CA GLU A 126 -7.36 -12.39 0.85
C GLU A 126 -6.08 -12.66 0.03
N TRP A 127 -6.11 -12.32 -1.27
CA TRP A 127 -4.97 -12.48 -2.17
C TRP A 127 -3.77 -11.60 -1.75
N VAL A 128 -4.02 -10.35 -1.39
CA VAL A 128 -3.00 -9.44 -0.85
C VAL A 128 -2.47 -9.97 0.48
N ALA A 129 -3.34 -10.46 1.38
CA ALA A 129 -2.93 -11.03 2.65
C ALA A 129 -2.01 -12.25 2.49
N ALA A 130 -2.28 -13.07 1.47
CA ALA A 130 -1.46 -14.22 1.06
C ALA A 130 -0.23 -13.85 0.21
N SER A 131 0.18 -12.57 0.19
CA SER A 131 1.36 -12.10 -0.55
C SER A 131 1.30 -12.41 -2.05
N PHE A 132 0.12 -12.25 -2.65
CA PHE A 132 -0.12 -12.38 -4.09
C PHE A 132 0.11 -13.80 -4.65
N ALA A 133 0.14 -14.82 -3.80
CA ALA A 133 0.57 -16.17 -4.17
C ALA A 133 -0.48 -16.99 -4.94
N ALA A 134 -1.77 -16.66 -4.82
CA ALA A 134 -2.83 -17.42 -5.46
C ALA A 134 -3.01 -17.00 -6.93
N ASP A 135 -3.14 -17.99 -7.80
CA ASP A 135 -3.49 -17.81 -9.21
C ASP A 135 -5.00 -17.63 -9.41
N ARG A 136 -5.38 -17.32 -10.64
CA ARG A 136 -6.78 -17.11 -11.03
C ARG A 136 -7.67 -18.31 -10.69
N ALA A 137 -7.20 -19.54 -10.90
CA ALA A 137 -8.01 -20.75 -10.68
C ALA A 137 -8.32 -20.95 -9.19
N LYS A 138 -7.32 -20.77 -8.32
CA LYS A 138 -7.49 -20.83 -6.86
C LYS A 138 -8.45 -19.76 -6.36
N LEU A 139 -8.36 -18.55 -6.89
CA LEU A 139 -9.24 -17.45 -6.48
C LEU A 139 -10.69 -17.66 -6.95
N ILE A 140 -10.91 -18.25 -8.13
CA ILE A 140 -12.26 -18.63 -8.58
C ILE A 140 -12.87 -19.73 -7.70
N ALA A 141 -12.08 -20.74 -7.32
CA ALA A 141 -12.55 -21.77 -6.39
C ALA A 141 -13.00 -21.13 -5.06
N ARG A 142 -12.21 -20.19 -4.55
CA ARG A 142 -12.53 -19.44 -3.33
C ARG A 142 -13.83 -18.63 -3.44
N ILE A 143 -14.12 -18.03 -4.61
CA ILE A 143 -15.41 -17.33 -4.85
C ILE A 143 -16.59 -18.29 -4.70
N LYS A 144 -16.49 -19.51 -5.24
CA LYS A 144 -17.56 -20.51 -5.16
C LYS A 144 -17.85 -20.90 -3.71
N ASP A 145 -16.79 -21.10 -2.91
CA ASP A 145 -16.93 -21.39 -1.46
C ASP A 145 -17.65 -20.26 -0.71
N LEU A 146 -17.36 -19.00 -1.05
CA LEU A 146 -18.00 -17.81 -0.46
C LEU A 146 -19.45 -17.59 -0.92
N SER A 147 -19.84 -18.18 -2.04
CA SER A 147 -21.16 -17.97 -2.66
C SER A 147 -22.12 -19.13 -2.38
N GLY A 148 -21.60 -20.30 -2.02
CA GLY A 148 -22.35 -21.50 -1.64
C GLY A 148 -22.74 -21.59 -0.16
N THR A 149 -22.63 -20.50 0.59
CA THR A 149 -23.22 -20.32 1.94
C THR A 149 -24.34 -19.30 1.87
#